data_AF-A0A933K5R9-F1
#
_entry.id   AF-A0A933K5R9-F1
#
_cell.length_a   1.000
_cell.length_b   1.000
_cell.length_c   1.000
_cell.angle_alpha   90.00
_cell.angle_beta   90.00
_cell.angle_gamma   90.00
#
_symmetry.space_group_name_H-M   'P 1'
#
loop_
_entity.id
_entity.type
_entity.pdbx_description
1 polymer ?
#
loop_
_entity_poly.entity_id
_entity_poly.type
_entity_poly.pdbx_seq_one_letter_code
_entity_poly.pdbx_strand_id
1 'polypeptide(L)'
;MKKRAGSSAKGRRAYMLEQLEDRIVLDATTDGASQDNPDNPDSPVHHLAPVLTGDHAVDPAQLGGAAPQANPAAGQADPVATIFHQDASQVLVPDRAEVVPDPAGQTEATSAAGPKVLLISSDLANAADLAAAAQHDVITLKYDGATETPQEIIHQVEQALGGQKAASIALATHDVGENTFYLTSDAPISLSSLSNSPELRSFWTDLGHLVEDGGRIDILSCSTGAGEGGLQLVNQLESLTGHAVAASTDSTGNAAFGGDWVLERGEVDLASTYFVADRLERVEGRLATIDWAGNVGWKTLMTGSVFDPSADQQAQKATTDLIGDSQHGVLYSAYDDKGTATPDDDEIAYRVRMGGADSGGSFSSILLMGIDANLDGTIDVFVTVQDTENGIRLWYPGTGMNISPSTTTTDDSLPGHGPQKIVSLTGNYSFTAVTDSNDPDHNKAPDSGTMYDLYGINGTDQFLTFKLPFHLISDQLSEGDSTHSPIIAPIVINKESPIHYVLGTSTQTNAFNSDLGGVGAGNLNSNTSWADLGCFSPVVSASNMFPYFDAPSTADSASVTVTTGATAVTTMGAKDADNDVLTYSIVGGADAPLFKIDPISGALSFLDAANVRNPLDS
;
A
#
# COMPACT_ATOMS: atom_id res chain seq x y z
N MET A 1 -59.65 16.99 43.49
CA MET A 1 -58.88 16.35 42.40
C MET A 1 -57.48 16.94 42.34
N LYS A 2 -56.44 16.13 42.60
CA LYS A 2 -55.14 16.15 41.90
C LYS A 2 -54.27 15.03 42.50
N LYS A 3 -54.22 13.91 41.77
CA LYS A 3 -53.24 12.83 41.94
C LYS A 3 -51.84 13.43 41.76
N ARG A 4 -50.94 13.25 42.72
CA ARG A 4 -49.49 13.37 42.47
C ARG A 4 -49.05 12.08 41.79
N ALA A 5 -48.63 12.18 40.54
CA ALA A 5 -47.90 11.11 39.85
C ALA A 5 -46.49 11.03 40.46
N GLY A 6 -46.12 9.85 40.93
CA GLY A 6 -44.73 9.54 41.25
C GLY A 6 -43.94 9.36 39.96
N SER A 7 -42.97 10.24 39.71
CA SER A 7 -41.90 9.99 38.75
C SER A 7 -40.80 9.22 39.47
N SER A 8 -40.73 7.91 39.24
CA SER A 8 -39.57 7.09 39.56
C SER A 8 -38.55 7.28 38.43
N ALA A 9 -37.76 8.34 38.49
CA ALA A 9 -36.49 8.39 37.76
C ALA A 9 -35.54 7.38 38.43
N LYS A 10 -35.63 6.11 38.03
CA LYS A 10 -34.65 5.08 38.39
C LYS A 10 -33.35 5.48 37.69
N GLY A 11 -32.43 6.07 38.44
CA GLY A 11 -31.16 6.57 37.93
C GLY A 11 -30.40 5.48 37.20
N ARG A 12 -30.18 5.66 35.90
CA ARG A 12 -29.14 4.96 35.14
C ARG A 12 -27.80 5.33 35.79
N ARG A 13 -27.17 4.38 36.46
CA ARG A 13 -25.80 4.55 37.00
C ARG A 13 -24.83 4.15 35.90
N ALA A 14 -23.91 5.05 35.59
CA ALA A 14 -22.84 4.88 34.62
C ALA A 14 -21.63 4.20 35.29
N TYR A 15 -20.92 3.37 34.52
CA TYR A 15 -19.68 2.69 34.83
C TYR A 15 -18.58 3.35 33.98
N MET A 16 -17.43 3.69 34.56
CA MET A 16 -16.30 4.24 33.82
C MET A 16 -15.29 3.11 33.61
N LEU A 17 -14.95 2.81 32.35
CA LEU A 17 -13.74 2.04 32.05
C LEU A 17 -12.60 3.03 31.92
N GLU A 18 -11.68 3.01 32.87
CA GLU A 18 -10.41 3.71 32.72
C GLU A 18 -9.49 2.85 31.84
N GLN A 19 -8.89 3.46 30.80
CA GLN A 19 -7.80 2.91 29.98
C GLN A 19 -8.12 1.55 29.34
N LEU A 20 -9.03 1.52 28.35
CA LEU A 20 -9.37 0.32 27.58
C LEU A 20 -8.12 -0.34 26.95
N GLU A 21 -7.16 0.48 26.50
CA GLU A 21 -5.90 0.07 25.88
C GLU A 21 -4.97 -0.75 26.80
N ASP A 22 -5.03 -0.57 28.12
CA ASP A 22 -4.23 -1.33 29.08
C ASP A 22 -4.85 -2.70 29.43
N ARG A 23 -6.05 -3.00 28.93
CA ARG A 23 -6.92 -4.08 29.44
C ARG A 23 -7.47 -5.02 28.38
N ILE A 24 -7.69 -4.51 27.18
CA ILE A 24 -7.96 -5.27 25.96
C ILE A 24 -7.02 -4.78 24.85
N VAL A 25 -6.42 -5.72 24.12
CA VAL A 25 -5.58 -5.42 22.96
C VAL A 25 -6.43 -5.70 21.73
N LEU A 26 -6.60 -4.65 20.93
CA LEU A 26 -7.39 -4.67 19.71
C LEU A 26 -6.48 -4.71 18.50
N ASP A 27 -6.98 -5.33 17.43
CA ASP A 27 -6.28 -5.42 16.16
C ASP A 27 -7.26 -5.14 15.02
N ALA A 28 -6.75 -4.57 13.94
CA ALA A 28 -7.46 -4.34 12.69
C ALA A 28 -6.55 -4.80 11.54
N THR A 29 -7.02 -5.76 10.76
CA THR A 29 -6.26 -6.34 9.65
C THR A 29 -7.02 -6.19 8.33
N THR A 30 -6.32 -6.32 7.21
CA THR A 30 -6.94 -6.35 5.88
C THR A 30 -7.12 -7.81 5.42
N ASP A 31 -8.18 -8.08 4.66
CA ASP A 31 -8.44 -9.43 4.11
C ASP A 31 -7.41 -9.77 3.02
N GLY A 32 -6.25 -10.29 3.42
CA GLY A 32 -5.16 -10.64 2.50
C GLY A 32 -3.79 -10.78 3.18
N ALA A 33 -3.61 -10.19 4.36
CA ALA A 33 -2.39 -10.38 5.16
C ALA A 33 -2.34 -11.81 5.71
N SER A 34 -1.71 -12.73 4.97
CA SER A 34 -1.27 -13.99 5.58
C SER A 34 -0.24 -13.65 6.65
N GLN A 35 -0.63 -13.78 7.92
CA GLN A 35 0.29 -13.77 9.07
C GLN A 35 1.28 -14.94 9.10
N ASP A 36 1.49 -15.63 7.99
CA ASP A 36 2.48 -16.70 7.88
C ASP A 36 3.58 -16.23 6.93
N ASN A 37 4.64 -15.64 7.49
CA ASN A 37 5.97 -15.92 6.96
C ASN A 37 6.42 -17.24 7.61
N PRO A 38 6.22 -18.41 6.95
CA PRO A 38 6.54 -19.71 7.55
C PRO A 38 8.05 -19.91 7.82
N ASP A 39 8.91 -18.98 7.39
CA ASP A 39 10.36 -19.09 7.48
C ASP A 39 11.02 -18.15 8.50
N ASN A 40 10.27 -17.38 9.31
CA ASN A 40 10.82 -16.61 10.44
C ASN A 40 10.28 -17.09 11.80
N PRO A 41 10.94 -18.06 12.47
CA PRO A 41 10.46 -18.61 13.74
C PRO A 41 10.68 -17.69 14.97
N ASP A 42 11.31 -16.52 14.80
CA ASP A 42 11.73 -15.64 15.90
C ASP A 42 11.11 -14.23 15.81
N SER A 43 9.84 -14.08 15.40
CA SER A 43 9.08 -12.84 15.66
C SER A 43 8.39 -12.89 17.03
N PRO A 44 8.99 -12.39 18.13
CA PRO A 44 8.25 -12.16 19.35
C PRO A 44 7.40 -10.90 19.17
N VAL A 45 6.08 -11.08 19.19
CA VAL A 45 5.12 -9.99 19.35
C VAL A 45 5.34 -9.38 20.74
N HIS A 46 6.19 -8.35 20.84
CA HIS A 46 6.41 -7.61 22.09
C HIS A 46 5.75 -6.24 22.03
N HIS A 47 4.55 -6.20 22.60
CA HIS A 47 3.82 -4.99 22.93
C HIS A 47 4.57 -4.13 23.97
N LEU A 48 4.56 -2.82 23.72
CA LEU A 48 4.83 -1.77 24.70
C LEU A 48 3.93 -1.95 25.92
N ALA A 49 4.52 -2.14 27.09
CA ALA A 49 3.87 -1.95 28.38
C ALA A 49 4.66 -0.90 29.18
N PRO A 50 4.01 0.03 29.90
CA PRO A 50 4.73 1.05 30.66
C PRO A 50 5.40 0.42 31.89
N VAL A 51 6.73 0.55 31.98
CA VAL A 51 7.48 0.15 33.18
C VAL A 51 7.23 1.16 34.29
N LEU A 52 6.43 0.77 35.28
CA LEU A 52 6.40 1.41 36.59
C LEU A 52 7.70 1.11 37.34
N THR A 53 8.34 2.17 37.83
CA THR A 53 9.54 2.14 38.66
C THR A 53 9.33 1.35 39.96
N GLY A 54 10.30 0.51 40.32
CA GLY A 54 10.34 -0.18 41.61
C GLY A 54 11.58 -1.05 41.79
N ASP A 55 12.54 -0.56 42.57
CA ASP A 55 13.67 -1.31 43.12
C ASP A 55 13.26 -2.69 43.66
N HIS A 56 14.02 -3.74 43.34
CA HIS A 56 14.58 -4.69 44.32
C HIS A 56 15.47 -5.73 43.62
N ALA A 57 16.75 -5.74 44.02
CA ALA A 57 17.79 -6.65 43.56
C ALA A 57 17.55 -8.13 43.92
N VAL A 58 17.97 -9.05 43.04
CA VAL A 58 18.45 -10.38 43.44
C VAL A 58 19.57 -10.90 42.52
N ASP A 59 20.55 -11.50 43.18
CA ASP A 59 21.89 -11.96 42.81
C ASP A 59 21.92 -13.17 41.83
N PRO A 60 22.79 -13.20 40.80
CA PRO A 60 22.92 -14.33 39.88
C PRO A 60 23.93 -15.37 40.37
N ALA A 61 23.42 -16.42 41.01
CA ALA A 61 24.17 -17.67 41.16
C ALA A 61 23.21 -18.85 41.14
N GLN A 62 23.31 -19.71 40.11
CA GLN A 62 23.34 -21.18 40.18
C GLN A 62 23.19 -21.76 38.76
N LEU A 63 24.32 -21.82 38.04
CA LEU A 63 24.54 -22.78 36.96
C LEU A 63 24.74 -24.17 37.58
N GLY A 64 23.99 -25.17 37.12
CA GLY A 64 24.31 -26.55 37.45
C GLY A 64 23.26 -27.58 37.04
N GLY A 65 23.53 -28.30 35.95
CA GLY A 65 23.39 -29.76 35.97
C GLY A 65 22.32 -30.43 35.10
N ALA A 66 22.80 -30.99 33.99
CA ALA A 66 22.58 -32.37 33.52
C ALA A 66 21.25 -32.77 32.86
N ALA A 67 21.36 -33.11 31.57
CA ALA A 67 20.56 -34.13 30.91
C ALA A 67 20.76 -35.52 31.56
N PRO A 68 19.80 -36.46 31.44
CA PRO A 68 20.03 -37.54 30.47
C PRO A 68 18.79 -38.15 29.77
N GLN A 69 19.03 -38.54 28.51
CA GLN A 69 18.67 -39.78 27.79
C GLN A 69 17.22 -40.28 27.60
N ALA A 70 17.01 -40.72 26.35
CA ALA A 70 15.85 -41.34 25.72
C ALA A 70 15.60 -42.83 26.08
N ASN A 71 14.35 -43.29 25.94
CA ASN A 71 13.94 -44.56 25.31
C ASN A 71 12.39 -44.61 25.06
N PRO A 72 11.80 -45.59 24.34
CA PRO A 72 10.90 -45.31 23.21
C PRO A 72 9.50 -46.01 23.29
N ALA A 73 8.67 -45.71 22.27
CA ALA A 73 7.56 -46.50 21.70
C ALA A 73 6.36 -46.94 22.59
N ALA A 74 5.17 -46.45 22.24
CA ALA A 74 4.09 -47.21 21.54
C ALA A 74 2.66 -46.74 21.92
N GLY A 75 1.92 -46.26 20.91
CA GLY A 75 0.53 -46.64 20.62
C GLY A 75 -0.61 -46.21 21.54
N GLN A 76 -1.39 -45.20 21.10
CA GLN A 76 -2.86 -45.28 21.07
C GLN A 76 -3.47 -44.12 20.24
N ALA A 77 -4.10 -44.46 19.10
CA ALA A 77 -5.19 -43.71 18.46
C ALA A 77 -6.44 -43.79 19.37
N ASP A 78 -7.46 -42.94 19.36
CA ASP A 78 -8.23 -42.10 18.40
C ASP A 78 -9.23 -41.27 19.33
N PRO A 79 -10.30 -40.53 18.94
CA PRO A 79 -10.80 -40.06 17.63
C PRO A 79 -11.45 -38.64 17.62
N VAL A 80 -11.27 -37.82 16.56
CA VAL A 80 -12.32 -36.89 16.07
C VAL A 80 -12.12 -36.64 14.57
N ALA A 81 -12.62 -37.54 13.73
CA ALA A 81 -12.71 -37.33 12.29
C ALA A 81 -13.88 -38.13 11.72
N THR A 82 -15.12 -37.66 11.86
CA THR A 82 -16.26 -38.09 11.01
C THR A 82 -17.45 -37.16 11.24
N ILE A 83 -17.72 -36.18 10.36
CA ILE A 83 -19.07 -35.60 10.19
C ILE A 83 -19.29 -35.21 8.70
N PHE A 84 -20.12 -36.03 8.03
CA PHE A 84 -20.94 -35.87 6.81
C PHE A 84 -20.36 -35.83 5.38
N HIS A 85 -20.61 -36.93 4.66
CA HIS A 85 -20.96 -36.99 3.23
C HIS A 85 -22.08 -38.02 2.97
N GLN A 86 -22.93 -37.71 1.98
CA GLN A 86 -24.01 -38.52 1.35
C GLN A 86 -25.32 -38.62 2.14
N ASP A 87 -26.53 -38.48 1.57
CA ASP A 87 -27.07 -38.78 0.23
C ASP A 87 -28.45 -38.09 0.09
N ALA A 88 -28.87 -37.69 -1.12
CA ALA A 88 -30.29 -37.70 -1.52
C ALA A 88 -30.45 -37.24 -2.98
N SER A 89 -30.43 -38.22 -3.90
CA SER A 89 -31.08 -38.10 -5.20
C SER A 89 -32.30 -39.03 -5.24
N GLN A 90 -33.53 -38.51 -5.08
CA GLN A 90 -34.77 -39.19 -5.46
C GLN A 90 -35.91 -38.18 -5.77
N VAL A 91 -36.18 -38.05 -7.06
CA VAL A 91 -37.46 -37.84 -7.77
C VAL A 91 -38.75 -37.73 -6.93
N LEU A 92 -39.51 -36.65 -7.15
CA LEU A 92 -40.99 -36.65 -7.19
C LEU A 92 -41.51 -35.37 -7.91
N VAL A 93 -42.15 -35.56 -9.05
CA VAL A 93 -43.11 -34.66 -9.75
C VAL A 93 -44.40 -35.50 -9.82
N PRO A 94 -45.65 -35.01 -9.63
CA PRO A 94 -46.20 -33.91 -10.42
C PRO A 94 -47.31 -33.02 -9.79
N ASP A 95 -47.56 -31.85 -10.39
CA ASP A 95 -48.91 -31.52 -10.86
C ASP A 95 -48.89 -30.49 -12.00
N ARG A 96 -49.84 -30.62 -12.94
CA ARG A 96 -49.91 -29.97 -14.25
C ARG A 96 -51.30 -29.38 -14.46
N ALA A 97 -51.39 -28.11 -14.83
CA ALA A 97 -52.41 -27.48 -15.70
C ALA A 97 -52.06 -25.98 -15.83
N GLU A 98 -52.10 -25.28 -16.96
CA GLU A 98 -52.77 -25.50 -18.24
C GLU A 98 -52.06 -24.70 -19.35
N VAL A 99 -52.06 -25.22 -20.58
CA VAL A 99 -51.55 -24.59 -21.80
C VAL A 99 -52.76 -24.08 -22.59
N VAL A 100 -52.70 -22.83 -23.06
CA VAL A 100 -53.53 -22.32 -24.16
C VAL A 100 -52.63 -22.11 -25.38
N PRO A 101 -52.88 -22.74 -26.54
CA PRO A 101 -52.10 -22.50 -27.75
C PRO A 101 -52.91 -21.66 -28.77
N ASP A 102 -52.24 -20.72 -29.45
CA ASP A 102 -52.42 -20.47 -30.90
C ASP A 102 -51.25 -19.61 -31.46
N PRO A 103 -51.06 -19.45 -32.79
CA PRO A 103 -50.07 -20.24 -33.52
C PRO A 103 -49.11 -19.39 -34.38
N ALA A 104 -48.09 -20.06 -34.92
CA ALA A 104 -47.37 -19.73 -36.14
C ALA A 104 -46.64 -18.36 -36.23
N GLY A 105 -45.31 -18.43 -36.16
CA GLY A 105 -44.47 -17.93 -37.25
C GLY A 105 -43.88 -16.55 -37.06
N GLN A 106 -42.71 -16.50 -36.41
CA GLN A 106 -41.46 -16.05 -37.02
C GLN A 106 -40.34 -16.19 -35.97
N THR A 107 -39.44 -17.13 -36.21
CA THR A 107 -38.12 -17.14 -35.58
C THR A 107 -37.32 -16.00 -36.18
N GLU A 108 -37.23 -14.86 -35.49
CA GLU A 108 -36.09 -13.97 -35.65
C GLU A 108 -34.88 -14.71 -35.08
N ALA A 109 -33.96 -15.09 -35.97
CA ALA A 109 -32.62 -15.48 -35.56
C ALA A 109 -31.92 -14.20 -35.07
N THR A 110 -31.85 -14.03 -33.75
CA THR A 110 -30.88 -13.11 -33.15
C THR A 110 -29.49 -13.63 -33.54
N SER A 111 -28.80 -12.94 -34.45
CA SER A 111 -27.37 -13.13 -34.65
C SER A 111 -26.70 -12.90 -33.29
N ALA A 112 -26.12 -13.94 -32.70
CA ALA A 112 -25.31 -13.76 -31.51
C ALA A 112 -24.13 -12.85 -31.90
N ALA A 113 -23.91 -11.76 -31.15
CA ALA A 113 -22.77 -10.87 -31.34
C ALA A 113 -21.46 -11.68 -31.27
N GLY A 114 -20.44 -11.24 -32.01
CA GLY A 114 -19.11 -11.84 -31.98
C GLY A 114 -18.50 -11.90 -30.57
N PRO A 115 -17.44 -12.70 -30.35
CA PRO A 115 -16.76 -12.75 -29.06
C PRO A 115 -16.12 -11.39 -28.73
N LYS A 116 -15.91 -11.15 -27.43
CA LYS A 116 -15.06 -10.06 -26.94
C LYS A 116 -13.62 -10.56 -26.86
N VAL A 117 -12.65 -9.75 -27.26
CA VAL A 117 -11.22 -10.07 -27.14
C VAL A 117 -10.57 -9.08 -26.19
N LEU A 118 -9.70 -9.56 -25.30
CA LEU A 118 -8.86 -8.74 -24.44
C LEU A 118 -7.39 -9.07 -24.71
N LEU A 119 -6.70 -8.15 -25.37
CA LEU A 119 -5.25 -8.18 -25.59
C LEU A 119 -4.57 -7.52 -24.39
N ILE A 120 -3.60 -8.20 -23.80
CA ILE A 120 -2.88 -7.72 -22.61
C ILE A 120 -1.39 -7.75 -22.91
N SER A 121 -0.76 -6.58 -22.90
CA SER A 121 0.69 -6.47 -23.01
C SER A 121 1.36 -7.15 -21.81
N SER A 122 2.43 -7.91 -22.05
CA SER A 122 3.31 -8.38 -20.97
C SER A 122 3.99 -7.26 -20.22
N ASP A 123 4.09 -6.07 -20.83
CA ASP A 123 4.68 -4.91 -20.18
C ASP A 123 3.78 -4.41 -19.06
N LEU A 124 2.49 -4.76 -19.05
CA LEU A 124 1.55 -4.38 -17.99
C LEU A 124 1.91 -4.99 -16.65
N ALA A 125 1.98 -4.12 -15.63
CA ALA A 125 2.23 -4.51 -14.26
C ALA A 125 1.31 -5.69 -13.82
N ASN A 126 0.01 -5.49 -13.88
CA ASN A 126 -0.97 -6.48 -13.44
C ASN A 126 -1.50 -7.39 -14.56
N ALA A 127 -0.69 -7.69 -15.59
CA ALA A 127 -1.12 -8.46 -16.76
C ALA A 127 -1.73 -9.85 -16.43
N ALA A 128 -1.22 -10.52 -15.40
CA ALA A 128 -1.71 -11.82 -14.97
C ALA A 128 -3.06 -11.75 -14.24
N ASP A 129 -3.20 -10.79 -13.33
CA ASP A 129 -4.43 -10.62 -12.57
C ASP A 129 -5.55 -10.05 -13.43
N LEU A 130 -5.21 -9.11 -14.33
CA LEU A 130 -6.15 -8.59 -15.33
C LEU A 130 -6.64 -9.71 -16.26
N ALA A 131 -5.77 -10.64 -16.65
CA ALA A 131 -6.16 -11.82 -17.43
C ALA A 131 -7.08 -12.76 -16.63
N ALA A 132 -6.78 -12.99 -15.34
CA ALA A 132 -7.58 -13.85 -14.46
C ALA A 132 -8.95 -13.25 -14.10
N ALA A 133 -9.04 -11.92 -14.12
CA ALA A 133 -10.27 -11.17 -13.90
C ALA A 133 -11.23 -11.21 -15.09
N ALA A 134 -10.77 -11.60 -16.28
CA ALA A 134 -11.60 -11.62 -17.48
C ALA A 134 -12.84 -12.52 -17.33
N GLN A 135 -13.96 -12.08 -17.91
CA GLN A 135 -15.18 -12.89 -17.98
C GLN A 135 -14.94 -14.15 -18.83
N HIS A 136 -15.69 -15.21 -18.54
CA HIS A 136 -15.53 -16.50 -19.24
C HIS A 136 -15.88 -16.44 -20.74
N ASP A 137 -16.61 -15.42 -21.18
CA ASP A 137 -16.97 -15.19 -22.59
C ASP A 137 -15.99 -14.24 -23.32
N VAL A 138 -14.92 -13.81 -22.66
CA VAL A 138 -13.84 -12.98 -23.23
C VAL A 138 -12.68 -13.89 -23.65
N ILE A 139 -12.22 -13.73 -24.88
CA ILE A 139 -11.01 -14.34 -25.39
C ILE A 139 -9.82 -13.49 -24.91
N THR A 140 -9.11 -13.97 -23.90
CA THR A 140 -7.93 -13.28 -23.36
C THR A 140 -6.67 -13.75 -24.05
N LEU A 141 -5.90 -12.80 -24.60
CA LEU A 141 -4.63 -13.03 -25.28
C LEU A 141 -3.56 -12.17 -24.63
N LYS A 142 -2.42 -12.78 -24.29
CA LYS A 142 -1.23 -12.06 -23.83
C LYS A 142 -0.23 -11.98 -24.99
N TYR A 143 0.36 -10.81 -25.18
CA TYR A 143 1.41 -10.60 -26.17
C TYR A 143 2.65 -10.03 -25.48
N ASP A 144 3.84 -10.33 -26.00
CA ASP A 144 5.10 -9.82 -25.43
C ASP A 144 5.39 -8.42 -25.96
N GLY A 145 5.21 -7.40 -25.10
CA GLY A 145 5.39 -5.99 -25.44
C GLY A 145 6.82 -5.64 -25.83
N ALA A 146 7.81 -6.39 -25.36
CA ALA A 146 9.23 -6.16 -25.64
C ALA A 146 9.72 -6.84 -26.92
N THR A 147 9.11 -7.96 -27.32
CA THR A 147 9.67 -8.81 -28.39
C THR A 147 8.74 -9.11 -29.57
N GLU A 148 7.41 -9.05 -29.40
CA GLU A 148 6.49 -9.33 -30.50
C GLU A 148 6.26 -8.12 -31.39
N THR A 149 6.12 -8.37 -32.69
CA THR A 149 5.84 -7.34 -33.70
C THR A 149 4.33 -7.07 -33.83
N PRO A 150 3.91 -5.89 -34.32
CA PRO A 150 2.50 -5.60 -34.57
C PRO A 150 1.79 -6.66 -35.42
N GLN A 151 2.48 -7.25 -36.41
CA GLN A 151 1.91 -8.29 -37.27
C GLN A 151 1.76 -9.64 -36.55
N GLU A 152 2.67 -9.98 -35.64
CA GLU A 152 2.52 -11.18 -34.80
C GLU A 152 1.33 -11.04 -33.85
N ILE A 153 1.11 -9.85 -33.28
CA ILE A 153 -0.08 -9.56 -32.45
C ILE A 153 -1.36 -9.76 -33.28
N ILE A 154 -1.44 -9.21 -34.50
CA ILE A 154 -2.60 -9.42 -35.39
C ILE A 154 -2.81 -10.91 -35.69
N HIS A 155 -1.73 -11.64 -35.98
CA HIS A 155 -1.83 -13.07 -36.27
C HIS A 155 -2.39 -13.86 -35.09
N GLN A 156 -2.02 -13.51 -33.85
CA GLN A 156 -2.57 -14.15 -32.66
C GLN A 156 -4.09 -13.92 -32.52
N VAL A 157 -4.55 -12.69 -32.75
CA VAL A 157 -5.98 -12.36 -32.72
C VAL A 157 -6.75 -13.14 -33.79
N GLU A 158 -6.22 -13.21 -35.01
CA GLU A 158 -6.82 -14.00 -36.10
C GLU A 158 -6.95 -15.48 -35.75
N GLN A 159 -5.89 -16.08 -35.19
CA GLN A 159 -5.91 -17.49 -34.77
C GLN A 159 -6.93 -17.73 -33.68
N ALA A 160 -7.02 -16.84 -32.70
CA ALA A 160 -7.95 -16.98 -31.57
C ALA A 160 -9.41 -16.81 -31.99
N LEU A 161 -9.68 -15.92 -32.95
CA LEU A 161 -11.03 -15.72 -33.49
C LEU A 161 -11.48 -16.85 -34.42
N GLY A 162 -10.56 -17.66 -34.96
CA GLY A 162 -10.91 -18.82 -35.79
C GLY A 162 -11.76 -18.47 -37.02
N GLY A 163 -11.62 -17.25 -37.56
CA GLY A 163 -12.40 -16.72 -38.67
C GLY A 163 -13.72 -16.05 -38.30
N GLN A 164 -14.06 -15.93 -37.01
CA GLN A 164 -15.11 -15.05 -36.53
C GLN A 164 -14.62 -13.59 -36.51
N LYS A 165 -15.56 -12.65 -36.45
CA LYS A 165 -15.27 -11.24 -36.14
C LYS A 165 -15.64 -10.96 -34.68
N ALA A 166 -14.86 -10.13 -34.01
CA ALA A 166 -15.09 -9.75 -32.62
C ALA A 166 -16.19 -8.68 -32.51
N ALA A 167 -17.03 -8.76 -31.46
CA ALA A 167 -17.92 -7.66 -31.11
C ALA A 167 -17.14 -6.46 -30.55
N SER A 168 -16.06 -6.75 -29.82
CA SER A 168 -15.11 -5.74 -29.38
C SER A 168 -13.72 -6.33 -29.16
N ILE A 169 -12.69 -5.51 -29.36
CA ILE A 169 -11.30 -5.84 -29.05
C ILE A 169 -10.77 -4.78 -28.09
N ALA A 170 -10.45 -5.18 -26.86
CA ALA A 170 -9.77 -4.37 -25.88
C ALA A 170 -8.25 -4.56 -25.97
N LEU A 171 -7.49 -3.47 -25.85
CA LEU A 171 -6.04 -3.45 -25.74
C LEU A 171 -5.63 -2.85 -24.40
N ALA A 172 -5.14 -3.69 -23.48
CA ALA A 172 -4.58 -3.30 -22.21
C ALA A 172 -3.07 -3.12 -22.32
N THR A 173 -2.63 -1.89 -22.05
CA THR A 173 -1.23 -1.48 -22.19
C THR A 173 -0.90 -0.26 -21.33
N HIS A 174 0.38 0.03 -21.16
CA HIS A 174 0.86 1.18 -20.40
C HIS A 174 0.82 2.47 -21.23
N ASP A 175 0.54 3.58 -20.53
CA ASP A 175 0.74 4.92 -21.07
C ASP A 175 2.20 5.36 -20.94
N VAL A 176 2.55 6.43 -21.65
CA VAL A 176 3.85 7.11 -21.54
C VAL A 176 3.69 8.58 -21.20
N GLY A 177 2.51 8.96 -20.71
CA GLY A 177 2.03 10.33 -20.61
C GLY A 177 0.82 10.60 -21.50
N GLU A 178 0.22 11.78 -21.32
CA GLU A 178 -1.02 12.16 -22.00
C GLU A 178 -0.97 11.96 -23.52
N ASN A 179 -2.06 11.45 -24.08
CA ASN A 179 -2.28 11.29 -25.53
C ASN A 179 -1.29 10.32 -26.22
N THR A 180 -0.61 9.46 -25.47
CA THR A 180 0.32 8.46 -26.03
C THR A 180 0.35 7.20 -25.17
N PHE A 181 0.41 6.03 -25.81
CA PHE A 181 0.59 4.74 -25.14
C PHE A 181 1.50 3.82 -25.95
N TYR A 182 2.00 2.73 -25.38
CA TYR A 182 2.78 1.75 -26.14
C TYR A 182 1.91 0.64 -26.72
N LEU A 183 2.13 0.27 -27.97
CA LEU A 183 1.70 -1.04 -28.46
C LEU A 183 2.76 -2.09 -28.11
N THR A 184 4.02 -1.78 -28.41
CA THR A 184 5.25 -2.52 -28.06
C THR A 184 6.29 -1.50 -27.59
N SER A 185 7.35 -1.92 -26.89
CA SER A 185 8.30 -1.01 -26.23
C SER A 185 9.04 -0.05 -27.21
N ASP A 186 9.04 -0.36 -28.51
CA ASP A 186 9.63 0.46 -29.59
C ASP A 186 8.60 1.22 -30.44
N ALA A 187 7.31 1.09 -30.15
CA ALA A 187 6.22 1.59 -30.98
C ALA A 187 5.18 2.39 -30.17
N PRO A 188 5.49 3.64 -29.78
CA PRO A 188 4.50 4.51 -29.15
C PRO A 188 3.42 4.87 -30.16
N ILE A 189 2.15 4.82 -29.74
CA ILE A 189 1.00 5.26 -30.51
C ILE A 189 0.67 6.69 -30.14
N SER A 190 0.89 7.61 -31.08
CA SER A 190 0.53 9.01 -31.03
C SER A 190 0.15 9.50 -32.43
N LEU A 191 -0.42 10.71 -32.54
CA LEU A 191 -0.67 11.33 -33.85
C LEU A 191 0.60 11.42 -34.71
N SER A 192 1.74 11.66 -34.07
CA SER A 192 3.03 11.79 -34.75
C SER A 192 3.52 10.44 -35.28
N SER A 193 3.43 9.37 -34.49
CA SER A 193 3.91 8.05 -34.92
C SER A 193 2.98 7.43 -35.96
N LEU A 194 1.66 7.60 -35.84
CA LEU A 194 0.69 7.17 -36.85
C LEU A 194 0.88 7.89 -38.19
N SER A 195 1.23 9.18 -38.16
CA SER A 195 1.53 9.94 -39.39
C SER A 195 2.80 9.44 -40.08
N ASN A 196 3.79 9.00 -39.32
CA ASN A 196 5.12 8.67 -39.83
C ASN A 196 5.36 7.16 -40.07
N SER A 197 4.56 6.27 -39.47
CA SER A 197 4.72 4.82 -39.56
C SER A 197 3.59 4.17 -40.38
N PRO A 198 3.87 3.71 -41.62
CA PRO A 198 2.93 2.92 -42.40
C PRO A 198 2.57 1.59 -41.73
N GLU A 199 3.51 1.01 -40.99
CA GLU A 199 3.35 -0.25 -40.27
C GLU A 199 2.31 -0.12 -39.16
N LEU A 200 2.39 0.92 -38.34
CA LEU A 200 1.39 1.18 -37.30
C LEU A 200 0.01 1.46 -37.89
N ARG A 201 -0.06 2.18 -39.03
CA ARG A 201 -1.34 2.36 -39.74
C ARG A 201 -1.90 1.05 -40.28
N SER A 202 -1.05 0.14 -40.76
CA SER A 202 -1.48 -1.21 -41.17
C SER A 202 -2.03 -1.97 -39.99
N PHE A 203 -1.32 -2.00 -38.86
CA PHE A 203 -1.78 -2.67 -37.64
C PHE A 203 -3.21 -2.28 -37.27
N TRP A 204 -3.51 -0.97 -37.19
CA TRP A 204 -4.85 -0.49 -36.86
C TRP A 204 -5.90 -0.82 -37.94
N THR A 205 -5.51 -0.78 -39.21
CA THR A 205 -6.40 -1.18 -40.32
C THR A 205 -6.72 -2.68 -40.25
N ASP A 206 -5.71 -3.50 -40.00
CA ASP A 206 -5.83 -4.95 -39.91
C ASP A 206 -6.62 -5.37 -38.66
N LEU A 207 -6.40 -4.70 -37.52
CA LEU A 207 -7.20 -4.90 -36.31
C LEU A 207 -8.67 -4.58 -36.56
N GLY A 208 -8.97 -3.48 -37.27
CA GLY A 208 -10.32 -3.10 -37.67
C GLY A 208 -11.01 -4.16 -38.53
N HIS A 209 -10.29 -4.83 -39.44
CA HIS A 209 -10.85 -5.92 -40.24
C HIS A 209 -11.33 -7.13 -39.42
N LEU A 210 -10.82 -7.30 -38.19
CA LEU A 210 -11.20 -8.37 -37.27
C LEU A 210 -12.43 -8.03 -36.40
N VAL A 211 -12.92 -6.79 -36.46
CA VAL A 211 -14.11 -6.34 -35.73
C VAL A 211 -15.36 -6.44 -36.61
N GLU A 212 -16.50 -6.78 -36.02
CA GLU A 212 -17.79 -6.87 -36.71
C GLU A 212 -18.39 -5.49 -36.99
N ASP A 213 -19.30 -5.41 -37.97
CA ASP A 213 -19.95 -4.15 -38.31
C ASP A 213 -20.74 -3.61 -37.09
N GLY A 214 -20.40 -2.41 -36.64
CA GLY A 214 -20.95 -1.83 -35.40
C GLY A 214 -20.23 -2.23 -34.11
N GLY A 215 -19.20 -3.07 -34.19
CA GLY A 215 -18.28 -3.37 -33.11
C GLY A 215 -17.30 -2.21 -32.82
N ARG A 216 -16.50 -2.38 -31.76
CA ARG A 216 -15.63 -1.32 -31.21
C ARG A 216 -14.23 -1.80 -30.82
N ILE A 217 -13.31 -0.85 -30.64
CA ILE A 217 -11.99 -1.07 -30.05
C ILE A 217 -11.88 -0.26 -28.76
N ASP A 218 -11.43 -0.89 -27.68
CA ASP A 218 -11.33 -0.26 -26.36
C ASP A 218 -9.86 -0.17 -25.93
N ILE A 219 -9.35 1.03 -25.66
CA ILE A 219 -7.95 1.24 -25.24
C ILE A 219 -7.89 1.41 -23.73
N LEU A 220 -7.33 0.41 -23.05
CA LEU A 220 -7.12 0.38 -21.61
C LEU A 220 -5.71 0.89 -21.33
N SER A 221 -5.55 2.21 -21.30
CA SER A 221 -4.33 2.91 -20.89
C SER A 221 -4.69 4.30 -20.37
N CYS A 222 -3.92 4.80 -19.39
CA CYS A 222 -4.23 6.06 -18.71
C CYS A 222 -4.16 7.26 -19.67
N SER A 223 -5.12 8.19 -19.54
CA SER A 223 -5.10 9.54 -20.16
C SER A 223 -4.90 9.59 -21.68
N THR A 224 -5.15 8.49 -22.41
CA THR A 224 -5.00 8.43 -23.88
C THR A 224 -5.98 9.37 -24.61
N GLY A 225 -7.19 9.52 -24.06
CA GLY A 225 -8.26 10.36 -24.58
C GLY A 225 -8.30 11.79 -24.01
N ALA A 226 -7.33 12.15 -23.16
CA ALA A 226 -7.31 13.42 -22.43
C ALA A 226 -7.20 14.64 -23.37
N GLY A 227 -7.87 15.74 -23.01
CA GLY A 227 -7.76 17.01 -23.73
C GLY A 227 -8.14 16.95 -25.23
N GLU A 228 -7.67 17.95 -25.99
CA GLU A 228 -7.90 18.05 -27.43
C GLU A 228 -6.98 17.09 -28.23
N GLY A 229 -5.76 16.86 -27.74
CA GLY A 229 -4.80 15.94 -28.35
C GLY A 229 -5.27 14.49 -28.32
N GLY A 230 -5.76 14.01 -27.19
CA GLY A 230 -6.33 12.66 -27.07
C GLY A 230 -7.58 12.47 -27.92
N LEU A 231 -8.47 13.48 -28.00
CA LEU A 231 -9.62 13.43 -28.91
C LEU A 231 -9.19 13.29 -30.39
N GLN A 232 -8.14 14.01 -30.81
CA GLN A 232 -7.60 13.89 -32.16
C GLN A 232 -6.99 12.50 -32.40
N LEU A 233 -6.27 11.94 -31.43
CA LEU A 233 -5.73 10.59 -31.51
C LEU A 233 -6.85 9.54 -31.67
N VAL A 234 -7.89 9.59 -30.82
CA VAL A 234 -9.06 8.71 -30.91
C VAL A 234 -9.70 8.79 -32.29
N ASN A 235 -10.00 9.99 -32.79
CA ASN A 235 -10.57 10.17 -34.15
C ASN A 235 -9.67 9.60 -35.26
N GLN A 236 -8.35 9.69 -35.11
CA GLN A 236 -7.40 9.13 -36.07
C GLN A 236 -7.41 7.59 -36.04
N LEU A 237 -7.55 6.99 -34.86
CA LEU A 237 -7.69 5.54 -34.70
C LEU A 237 -9.04 5.04 -35.26
N GLU A 238 -10.14 5.76 -35.03
CA GLU A 238 -11.45 5.45 -35.63
C GLU A 238 -11.39 5.48 -37.16
N SER A 239 -10.70 6.48 -37.72
CA SER A 239 -10.49 6.60 -39.17
C SER A 239 -9.68 5.45 -39.77
N LEU A 240 -8.68 4.94 -39.03
CA LEU A 240 -7.84 3.82 -39.48
C LEU A 240 -8.56 2.48 -39.36
N THR A 241 -9.27 2.27 -38.25
CA THR A 241 -9.92 1.00 -37.94
C THR A 241 -11.28 0.86 -38.65
N GLY A 242 -11.96 1.98 -38.91
CA GLY A 242 -13.34 2.00 -39.40
C GLY A 242 -14.39 1.74 -38.32
N HIS A 243 -13.98 1.69 -37.04
CA HIS A 243 -14.83 1.36 -35.89
C HIS A 243 -14.75 2.47 -34.82
N ALA A 244 -15.72 2.46 -33.90
CA ALA A 244 -15.66 3.34 -32.73
C ALA A 244 -14.48 2.94 -31.83
N VAL A 245 -13.80 3.95 -31.26
CA VAL A 245 -12.67 3.74 -30.35
C VAL A 245 -12.97 4.38 -29.01
N ALA A 246 -12.90 3.59 -27.94
CA ALA A 246 -13.04 4.07 -26.57
C ALA A 246 -11.66 4.24 -25.90
N ALA A 247 -11.51 5.27 -25.06
CA ALA A 247 -10.26 5.56 -24.33
C ALA A 247 -10.53 6.38 -23.06
N SER A 248 -9.67 6.22 -22.05
CA SER A 248 -9.77 6.98 -20.79
C SER A 248 -9.17 8.38 -20.93
N THR A 249 -9.75 9.33 -20.22
CA THR A 249 -9.32 10.72 -20.08
C THR A 249 -8.56 10.99 -18.78
N ASP A 250 -8.47 10.00 -17.90
CA ASP A 250 -7.81 10.04 -16.60
C ASP A 250 -7.11 8.69 -16.29
N SER A 251 -6.96 8.33 -15.02
CA SER A 251 -6.26 7.12 -14.63
C SER A 251 -7.15 5.89 -14.74
N THR A 252 -6.74 4.93 -15.58
CA THR A 252 -7.43 3.64 -15.70
C THR A 252 -6.87 2.63 -14.70
N GLY A 253 -7.72 2.05 -13.87
CA GLY A 253 -7.30 1.04 -12.89
C GLY A 253 -8.25 0.89 -11.71
N ASN A 254 -7.77 0.21 -10.67
CA ASN A 254 -8.57 -0.05 -9.48
C ASN A 254 -8.83 1.23 -8.67
N ALA A 255 -10.08 1.40 -8.23
CA ALA A 255 -10.56 2.55 -7.47
C ALA A 255 -9.84 2.74 -6.13
N ALA A 256 -9.41 1.65 -5.47
CA ALA A 256 -8.61 1.72 -4.26
C ALA A 256 -7.27 2.45 -4.49
N PHE A 257 -6.74 2.37 -5.71
CA PHE A 257 -5.50 3.02 -6.11
C PHE A 257 -5.74 4.33 -6.85
N GLY A 258 -6.98 4.84 -6.90
CA GLY A 258 -7.37 6.12 -7.48
C GLY A 258 -7.46 6.15 -9.02
N GLY A 259 -7.67 5.00 -9.65
CA GLY A 259 -8.15 4.93 -11.04
C GLY A 259 -9.65 4.62 -11.10
N ASP A 260 -10.20 4.56 -12.30
CA ASP A 260 -11.46 3.86 -12.53
C ASP A 260 -11.38 2.97 -13.77
N TRP A 261 -12.37 2.09 -13.94
CA TRP A 261 -12.44 1.18 -15.08
C TRP A 261 -13.34 1.75 -16.19
N VAL A 262 -13.46 3.07 -16.29
CA VAL A 262 -14.29 3.75 -17.29
C VAL A 262 -13.40 4.28 -18.42
N LEU A 263 -13.94 4.24 -19.64
CA LEU A 263 -13.40 4.93 -20.81
C LEU A 263 -14.38 6.05 -21.16
N GLU A 264 -14.10 7.27 -20.68
CA GLU A 264 -15.02 8.42 -20.81
C GLU A 264 -15.20 8.80 -22.28
N ARG A 265 -14.18 8.60 -23.12
CA ARG A 265 -14.36 8.62 -24.58
C ARG A 265 -14.99 7.29 -24.97
N GLY A 266 -16.24 7.33 -25.40
CA GLY A 266 -16.98 6.13 -25.81
C GLY A 266 -17.95 5.60 -24.75
N GLU A 267 -17.91 6.15 -23.53
CA GLU A 267 -18.82 5.80 -22.41
C GLU A 267 -18.84 4.29 -22.11
N VAL A 268 -17.66 3.66 -22.08
CA VAL A 268 -17.51 2.22 -21.84
C VAL A 268 -17.09 1.97 -20.41
N ASP A 269 -17.88 1.17 -19.68
CA ASP A 269 -17.47 0.60 -18.39
C ASP A 269 -16.79 -0.75 -18.63
N LEU A 270 -15.46 -0.79 -18.49
CA LEU A 270 -14.64 -1.97 -18.69
C LEU A 270 -14.95 -3.06 -17.67
N ALA A 271 -15.28 -2.68 -16.43
CA ALA A 271 -15.53 -3.63 -15.35
C ALA A 271 -16.70 -4.55 -15.69
N SER A 272 -17.82 -3.98 -16.13
CA SER A 272 -18.99 -4.77 -16.55
C SER A 272 -18.84 -5.40 -17.94
N THR A 273 -17.97 -4.84 -18.78
CA THR A 273 -17.80 -5.30 -20.18
C THR A 273 -16.87 -6.50 -20.29
N TYR A 274 -15.71 -6.47 -19.66
CA TYR A 274 -14.64 -7.44 -19.85
C TYR A 274 -14.34 -8.30 -18.62
N PHE A 275 -14.71 -7.84 -17.42
CA PHE A 275 -14.20 -8.41 -16.17
C PHE A 275 -15.29 -8.94 -15.23
N VAL A 276 -14.88 -9.77 -14.29
CA VAL A 276 -15.69 -10.21 -13.14
C VAL A 276 -15.36 -9.28 -11.97
N ALA A 277 -16.34 -8.52 -11.49
CA ALA A 277 -16.15 -7.46 -10.48
C ALA A 277 -15.27 -7.88 -9.30
N ASP A 278 -15.64 -8.95 -8.59
CA ASP A 278 -14.90 -9.45 -7.40
C ASP A 278 -13.44 -9.86 -7.70
N ARG A 279 -13.11 -10.17 -8.96
CA ARG A 279 -11.73 -10.50 -9.37
C ARG A 279 -10.98 -9.25 -9.80
N LEU A 280 -11.68 -8.29 -10.41
CA LEU A 280 -11.11 -7.02 -10.81
C LEU A 280 -10.75 -6.15 -9.60
N GLU A 281 -11.49 -6.26 -8.50
CA GLU A 281 -11.15 -5.60 -7.22
C GLU A 281 -9.82 -6.10 -6.63
N ARG A 282 -9.34 -7.29 -7.03
CA ARG A 282 -8.05 -7.86 -6.61
C ARG A 282 -6.89 -7.49 -7.53
N VAL A 283 -7.18 -6.81 -8.65
CA VAL A 283 -6.14 -6.30 -9.54
C VAL A 283 -5.55 -5.07 -8.86
N GLU A 284 -4.36 -5.23 -8.30
CA GLU A 284 -3.63 -4.15 -7.61
C GLU A 284 -3.07 -3.13 -8.61
N GLY A 285 -2.97 -1.86 -8.18
CA GLY A 285 -2.31 -0.79 -8.92
C GLY A 285 -3.10 -0.11 -10.05
N ARG A 286 -2.39 0.76 -10.78
CA ARG A 286 -2.83 1.41 -12.02
C ARG A 286 -2.05 0.83 -13.19
N LEU A 287 -2.52 1.05 -14.42
CA LEU A 287 -1.75 0.72 -15.62
C LEU A 287 -0.58 1.72 -15.86
N ALA A 288 0.13 2.21 -14.84
CA ALA A 288 1.17 3.25 -14.96
C ALA A 288 2.39 3.02 -14.03
N THR A 289 3.57 3.45 -14.47
CA THR A 289 4.83 3.51 -13.69
C THR A 289 4.81 4.66 -12.66
N ILE A 290 5.67 4.62 -11.63
CA ILE A 290 5.81 5.72 -10.64
C ILE A 290 6.02 7.08 -11.35
N ASP A 291 5.01 7.96 -11.33
CA ASP A 291 5.15 9.37 -11.67
C ASP A 291 5.82 10.11 -10.51
N TRP A 292 7.13 9.91 -10.42
CA TRP A 292 7.92 10.46 -9.33
C TRP A 292 8.09 11.99 -9.39
N ALA A 293 7.64 12.65 -10.46
CA ALA A 293 7.63 14.10 -10.59
C ALA A 293 6.26 14.70 -10.23
N GLY A 294 5.18 13.95 -10.42
CA GLY A 294 3.81 14.35 -10.10
C GLY A 294 3.43 14.17 -8.64
N ASN A 295 2.17 14.52 -8.34
CA ASN A 295 1.55 14.47 -7.01
C ASN A 295 0.70 13.19 -6.77
N VAL A 296 0.59 12.30 -7.75
CA VAL A 296 -0.27 11.11 -7.68
C VAL A 296 0.54 9.86 -7.35
N GLY A 297 -0.07 8.90 -6.64
CA GLY A 297 0.54 7.59 -6.35
C GLY A 297 1.50 7.57 -5.16
N TRP A 298 1.53 8.65 -4.38
CA TRP A 298 2.36 8.77 -3.18
C TRP A 298 1.57 8.44 -1.91
N LYS A 299 2.14 7.55 -1.10
CA LYS A 299 1.64 7.17 0.23
C LYS A 299 2.35 7.98 1.29
N THR A 300 1.61 8.58 2.22
CA THR A 300 2.20 9.36 3.32
C THR A 300 2.65 8.43 4.44
N LEU A 301 3.96 8.35 4.68
CA LEU A 301 4.55 7.50 5.72
C LEU A 301 4.67 8.20 7.07
N MET A 302 4.91 9.51 7.08
CA MET A 302 5.04 10.31 8.30
C MET A 302 4.33 11.64 8.13
N THR A 303 3.34 11.93 8.98
CA THR A 303 2.58 13.19 9.01
C THR A 303 2.10 13.47 10.42
N GLY A 304 1.86 14.74 10.73
CA GLY A 304 1.46 15.18 12.07
C GLY A 304 2.57 15.87 12.84
N SER A 305 2.16 16.68 13.81
CA SER A 305 3.06 17.44 14.69
C SER A 305 3.97 16.59 15.58
N VAL A 306 3.79 15.26 15.57
CA VAL A 306 4.71 14.32 16.23
C VAL A 306 5.99 14.23 15.40
N PHE A 307 5.89 14.11 14.07
CA PHE A 307 7.05 13.89 13.20
C PHE A 307 7.80 15.17 12.85
N ASP A 308 7.12 16.31 12.79
CA ASP A 308 7.76 17.62 12.69
C ASP A 308 7.12 18.60 13.68
N PRO A 309 7.52 18.56 14.96
CA PRO A 309 7.10 19.54 15.94
C PRO A 309 7.64 20.92 15.57
N SER A 310 6.75 21.90 15.35
CA SER A 310 7.01 23.29 14.91
C SER A 310 8.03 24.13 15.73
N ALA A 311 8.74 23.55 16.70
CA ALA A 311 9.73 24.16 17.57
C ALA A 311 10.95 23.25 17.83
N ASP A 312 11.18 22.23 17.02
CA ASP A 312 12.25 21.25 17.23
C ASP A 312 13.60 21.63 16.60
N GLN A 313 13.60 22.69 15.80
CA GLN A 313 14.74 23.16 15.00
C GLN A 313 16.09 23.07 15.70
N GLN A 314 16.80 21.98 15.41
CA GLN A 314 18.25 21.87 15.49
C GLN A 314 18.90 21.98 14.10
N ALA A 315 18.08 22.04 13.04
CA ALA A 315 18.49 22.27 11.66
C ALA A 315 19.29 23.57 11.54
N GLN A 316 20.55 23.43 11.13
CA GLN A 316 21.47 24.56 11.01
C GLN A 316 21.40 25.24 9.63
N LYS A 317 20.65 24.65 8.70
CA LYS A 317 20.43 25.09 7.32
C LYS A 317 19.02 24.72 6.85
N ALA A 318 18.53 25.40 5.82
CA ALA A 318 17.26 25.09 5.16
C ALA A 318 17.19 23.63 4.66
N THR A 319 18.29 23.10 4.09
CA THR A 319 18.33 21.72 3.57
C THR A 319 18.52 20.65 4.64
N THR A 320 18.61 21.04 5.91
CA THR A 320 18.58 20.09 7.04
C THR A 320 17.25 20.08 7.75
N ASP A 321 16.35 21.00 7.42
CA ASP A 321 15.06 21.17 8.09
C ASP A 321 14.06 20.21 7.46
N LEU A 322 13.63 19.18 8.19
CA LEU A 322 12.49 18.35 7.82
C LEU A 322 11.23 19.17 8.06
N ILE A 323 10.27 19.11 7.13
CA ILE A 323 9.06 19.94 7.21
C ILE A 323 7.81 19.11 6.97
N GLY A 324 6.83 19.23 7.85
CA GLY A 324 5.50 18.63 7.77
C GLY A 324 4.53 19.28 8.74
N ASP A 325 3.23 18.98 8.64
CA ASP A 325 2.24 19.48 9.60
C ASP A 325 1.13 18.45 9.85
N SER A 326 0.01 18.86 10.47
CA SER A 326 -1.10 17.95 10.74
C SER A 326 -1.79 17.37 9.50
N GLN A 327 -1.56 17.97 8.32
CA GLN A 327 -2.22 17.62 7.06
C GLN A 327 -1.22 17.18 5.98
N HIS A 328 0.01 17.70 6.02
CA HIS A 328 1.06 17.47 5.05
C HIS A 328 2.11 16.51 5.61
N GLY A 329 2.46 15.49 4.84
CA GLY A 329 3.54 14.56 5.19
C GLY A 329 4.93 15.17 5.12
N VAL A 330 5.82 14.70 6.01
CA VAL A 330 7.27 14.90 5.94
C VAL A 330 7.94 13.81 5.09
N LEU A 331 7.40 12.58 5.11
CA LEU A 331 7.89 11.45 4.34
C LEU A 331 6.76 10.79 3.56
N TYR A 332 7.02 10.48 2.29
CA TYR A 332 6.14 9.73 1.40
C TYR A 332 6.91 8.60 0.71
N SER A 333 6.20 7.57 0.30
CA SER A 333 6.71 6.49 -0.56
C SER A 333 5.80 6.24 -1.76
N ALA A 334 6.36 5.64 -2.80
CA ALA A 334 5.62 5.05 -3.90
C ALA A 334 6.30 3.73 -4.28
N TYR A 335 5.51 2.74 -4.67
CA TYR A 335 5.98 1.41 -4.99
C TYR A 335 5.42 0.95 -6.32
N ASP A 336 6.23 0.24 -7.08
CA ASP A 336 5.88 -0.30 -8.38
C ASP A 336 6.56 -1.66 -8.51
N ASP A 337 5.75 -2.73 -8.51
CA ASP A 337 6.24 -4.11 -8.65
C ASP A 337 6.62 -4.47 -10.09
N LYS A 338 6.57 -3.49 -11.01
CA LYS A 338 6.84 -3.63 -12.45
C LYS A 338 6.07 -4.79 -13.10
N GLY A 339 5.07 -5.32 -12.41
CA GLY A 339 4.30 -6.48 -12.81
C GLY A 339 4.92 -7.83 -12.74
N THR A 340 5.95 -8.01 -11.93
CA THR A 340 6.49 -9.34 -11.73
C THR A 340 6.15 -9.85 -10.34
N ALA A 341 6.07 -11.17 -10.22
CA ALA A 341 5.87 -11.81 -8.92
C ALA A 341 7.15 -11.82 -8.07
N THR A 342 8.26 -11.30 -8.61
CA THR A 342 9.60 -11.35 -8.01
C THR A 342 10.08 -9.95 -7.72
N PRO A 343 10.70 -9.67 -6.57
CA PRO A 343 11.12 -8.31 -6.23
C PRO A 343 12.31 -7.78 -7.03
N ASP A 344 12.82 -8.56 -8.00
CA ASP A 344 14.07 -8.32 -8.73
C ASP A 344 14.03 -7.03 -9.56
N ASP A 345 12.87 -6.65 -10.09
CA ASP A 345 12.68 -5.42 -10.87
C ASP A 345 11.81 -4.37 -10.17
N ASP A 346 11.18 -4.72 -9.05
CA ASP A 346 10.42 -3.82 -8.21
C ASP A 346 11.20 -2.54 -7.88
N GLU A 347 10.51 -1.42 -7.91
CA GLU A 347 11.06 -0.09 -7.66
C GLU A 347 10.32 0.56 -6.49
N ILE A 348 11.09 1.14 -5.57
CA ILE A 348 10.55 1.96 -4.48
C ILE A 348 11.11 3.37 -4.60
N ALA A 349 10.24 4.35 -4.46
CA ALA A 349 10.57 5.77 -4.44
C ALA A 349 10.18 6.37 -3.09
N TYR A 350 10.96 7.36 -2.67
CA TYR A 350 10.71 8.15 -1.48
C TYR A 350 10.75 9.63 -1.82
N ARG A 351 9.91 10.39 -1.12
CA ARG A 351 9.86 11.85 -1.22
C ARG A 351 9.85 12.43 0.18
N VAL A 352 10.73 13.38 0.43
CA VAL A 352 10.88 14.06 1.72
C VAL A 352 10.66 15.54 1.53
N ARG A 353 9.77 16.12 2.34
CA ARG A 353 9.52 17.58 2.36
C ARG A 353 10.49 18.25 3.33
N MET A 354 11.08 19.36 2.88
CA MET A 354 12.14 20.06 3.59
C MET A 354 11.99 21.58 3.46
N GLY A 355 12.51 22.36 4.42
CA GLY A 355 12.22 23.81 4.53
C GLY A 355 12.87 24.75 3.51
N GLY A 356 13.73 24.26 2.62
CA GLY A 356 14.26 25.11 1.56
C GLY A 356 15.54 24.59 0.90
N ALA A 357 16.07 25.39 -0.03
CA ALA A 357 17.30 25.09 -0.77
C ALA A 357 18.50 25.92 -0.28
N ASP A 358 19.70 25.36 -0.37
CA ASP A 358 20.92 26.12 -0.10
C ASP A 358 21.23 27.11 -1.23
N SER A 359 22.21 28.00 -0.99
CA SER A 359 22.68 28.96 -2.00
C SER A 359 23.12 28.22 -3.28
N GLY A 360 22.33 28.34 -4.35
CA GLY A 360 22.54 27.61 -5.61
C GLY A 360 21.38 26.70 -6.02
N GLY A 361 20.39 26.48 -5.14
CA GLY A 361 19.23 25.64 -5.43
C GLY A 361 19.49 24.14 -5.24
N SER A 362 20.59 23.76 -4.61
CA SER A 362 21.03 22.36 -4.44
C SER A 362 20.80 21.88 -3.00
N PHE A 363 20.75 20.56 -2.85
CA PHE A 363 20.72 19.89 -1.54
C PHE A 363 22.15 19.67 -1.07
N SER A 364 22.65 20.41 -0.07
CA SER A 364 24.03 20.23 0.42
C SER A 364 24.15 19.45 1.73
N SER A 365 23.09 18.74 2.10
CA SER A 365 22.97 17.98 3.35
C SER A 365 22.97 16.48 3.07
N ILE A 366 22.77 15.67 4.12
CA ILE A 366 22.66 14.23 4.04
C ILE A 366 21.30 13.83 4.60
N LEU A 367 20.53 13.07 3.83
CA LEU A 367 19.34 12.39 4.33
C LEU A 367 19.75 11.04 4.92
N LEU A 368 19.21 10.70 6.08
CA LEU A 368 19.39 9.42 6.76
C LEU A 368 18.01 8.83 7.01
N MET A 369 17.71 7.72 6.34
CA MET A 369 16.49 6.96 6.55
C MET A 369 16.86 5.58 7.10
N GLY A 370 16.49 5.30 8.34
CA GLY A 370 16.65 3.98 8.94
C GLY A 370 15.41 3.13 8.72
N ILE A 371 15.59 1.84 8.46
CA ILE A 371 14.53 0.85 8.31
C ILE A 371 14.71 -0.20 9.41
N ASP A 372 13.68 -0.40 10.22
CA ASP A 372 13.51 -1.54 11.11
C ASP A 372 12.56 -2.52 10.39
N ALA A 373 13.14 -3.60 9.86
CA ALA A 373 12.51 -4.52 8.92
C ALA A 373 11.89 -5.76 9.58
N ASN A 374 12.14 -5.94 10.89
CA ASN A 374 11.60 -7.05 11.67
C ASN A 374 10.76 -6.57 12.89
N LEU A 375 10.63 -5.25 13.06
CA LEU A 375 9.89 -4.57 14.13
C LEU A 375 10.45 -4.84 15.53
N ASP A 376 11.76 -5.10 15.66
CA ASP A 376 12.39 -5.33 16.96
C ASP A 376 12.83 -4.03 17.66
N GLY A 377 12.64 -2.87 17.00
CA GLY A 377 13.00 -1.56 17.49
C GLY A 377 14.45 -1.16 17.21
N THR A 378 15.21 -2.03 16.55
CA THR A 378 16.58 -1.79 16.08
C THR A 378 16.55 -1.40 14.61
N ILE A 379 17.38 -0.44 14.20
CA ILE A 379 17.53 -0.15 12.77
C ILE A 379 18.38 -1.24 12.13
N ASP A 380 17.89 -1.87 11.07
CA ASP A 380 18.55 -2.97 10.36
C ASP A 380 19.35 -2.48 9.15
N VAL A 381 18.84 -1.46 8.46
CA VAL A 381 19.48 -0.88 7.27
C VAL A 381 19.22 0.62 7.19
N PHE A 382 20.20 1.35 6.67
CA PHE A 382 20.11 2.75 6.33
C PHE A 382 20.07 2.97 4.84
N VAL A 383 19.18 3.85 4.40
CA VAL A 383 19.23 4.49 3.09
C VAL A 383 19.71 5.93 3.28
N THR A 384 20.78 6.31 2.58
CA THR A 384 21.33 7.68 2.67
C THR A 384 21.39 8.35 1.32
N VAL A 385 21.14 9.67 1.28
CA VAL A 385 21.21 10.47 0.05
C VAL A 385 22.13 11.67 0.27
N GLN A 386 23.06 11.90 -0.67
CA GLN A 386 24.03 13.01 -0.62
C GLN A 386 24.37 13.53 -2.04
N ASP A 387 24.17 14.83 -2.30
CA ASP A 387 24.33 15.47 -3.63
C ASP A 387 25.79 15.81 -4.02
N THR A 388 26.78 15.29 -3.28
CA THR A 388 28.20 15.63 -3.49
C THR A 388 29.15 14.44 -3.45
N GLU A 389 28.68 13.25 -3.02
CA GLU A 389 29.52 12.06 -2.89
C GLU A 389 28.71 10.75 -3.04
N ASN A 390 28.92 10.02 -4.15
CA ASN A 390 28.41 8.68 -4.46
C ASN A 390 26.94 8.35 -4.10
N GLY A 391 25.97 9.04 -4.69
CA GLY A 391 24.69 8.37 -4.94
C GLY A 391 23.75 8.24 -3.76
N ILE A 392 22.68 7.50 -3.96
CA ILE A 392 21.89 6.91 -2.88
C ILE A 392 22.63 5.66 -2.42
N ARG A 393 22.70 5.39 -1.13
CA ARG A 393 23.48 4.25 -0.59
C ARG A 393 22.70 3.49 0.46
N LEU A 394 22.95 2.18 0.49
CA LEU A 394 22.43 1.28 1.51
C LEU A 394 23.57 0.79 2.41
N TRP A 395 23.33 0.78 3.71
CA TRP A 395 24.32 0.44 4.72
C TRP A 395 23.69 -0.33 5.86
N TYR A 396 24.45 -1.22 6.47
CA TYR A 396 24.15 -1.63 7.83
C TYR A 396 24.39 -0.48 8.80
N PRO A 397 23.63 -0.40 9.90
CA PRO A 397 23.94 0.51 10.99
C PRO A 397 25.32 0.20 11.59
N GLY A 398 25.89 1.16 12.32
CA GLY A 398 27.15 0.98 13.03
C GLY A 398 27.07 -0.04 14.18
N THR A 399 28.18 -0.19 14.91
CA THR A 399 28.34 -1.18 15.99
C THR A 399 27.62 -0.83 17.30
N GLY A 400 26.72 0.15 17.28
CA GLY A 400 25.93 0.51 18.44
C GLY A 400 24.77 -0.44 18.64
N MET A 401 23.95 -0.20 19.67
CA MET A 401 22.71 -0.97 19.85
C MET A 401 21.65 -0.61 18.81
N ASN A 402 21.77 0.55 18.15
CA ASN A 402 20.90 1.02 17.07
C ASN A 402 19.40 1.17 17.43
N ILE A 403 19.09 1.24 18.73
CA ILE A 403 17.72 1.38 19.27
C ILE A 403 17.34 2.82 19.65
N SER A 404 18.27 3.77 19.50
CA SER A 404 18.07 5.18 19.84
C SER A 404 19.01 6.10 19.07
N PRO A 405 18.75 7.42 19.01
CA PRO A 405 19.62 8.37 18.31
C PRO A 405 21.10 8.28 18.72
N SER A 406 21.39 8.22 20.03
CA SER A 406 22.78 8.18 20.51
C SER A 406 23.47 6.82 20.40
N THR A 407 22.71 5.76 20.18
CA THR A 407 23.27 4.40 20.01
C THR A 407 23.35 4.00 18.54
N THR A 408 23.02 4.90 17.62
CA THR A 408 22.98 4.63 16.19
C THR A 408 23.97 5.51 15.44
N THR A 409 24.83 4.92 14.63
CA THR A 409 25.83 5.64 13.82
C THR A 409 25.81 5.17 12.38
N THR A 410 26.13 6.08 11.46
CA THR A 410 26.16 5.85 10.01
C THR A 410 27.56 6.09 9.45
N ASP A 411 28.59 5.51 10.06
CA ASP A 411 29.99 5.88 9.78
C ASP A 411 30.56 5.13 8.55
N ASP A 412 31.05 5.89 7.56
CA ASP A 412 31.70 5.36 6.35
C ASP A 412 33.17 4.97 6.56
N SER A 413 33.73 5.28 7.74
CA SER A 413 35.15 5.10 8.08
C SER A 413 35.42 3.90 8.98
N LEU A 414 34.39 3.20 9.47
CA LEU A 414 34.61 2.01 10.29
C LEU A 414 35.11 0.84 9.41
N PRO A 415 36.25 0.22 9.74
CA PRO A 415 36.73 -0.94 9.00
C PRO A 415 35.76 -2.11 9.20
N GLY A 416 35.17 -2.61 8.11
CA GLY A 416 34.38 -3.84 8.13
C GLY A 416 32.89 -3.70 7.80
N HIS A 417 32.39 -2.51 7.44
CA HIS A 417 31.05 -2.41 6.83
C HIS A 417 30.93 -3.41 5.66
N GLY A 418 29.90 -4.25 5.67
CA GLY A 418 29.58 -5.18 4.58
C GLY A 418 29.51 -4.49 3.21
N PRO A 419 29.31 -5.24 2.11
CA PRO A 419 29.29 -4.65 0.78
C PRO A 419 28.15 -3.62 0.67
N GLN A 420 28.50 -2.32 0.69
CA GLN A 420 27.56 -1.22 0.49
C GLN A 420 26.94 -1.32 -0.89
N LYS A 421 25.60 -1.26 -0.99
CA LYS A 421 24.94 -1.08 -2.29
C LYS A 421 24.88 0.41 -2.60
N ILE A 422 25.22 0.77 -3.84
CA ILE A 422 25.26 2.15 -4.30
C ILE A 422 24.35 2.28 -5.53
N VAL A 423 23.47 3.26 -5.50
CA VAL A 423 22.60 3.64 -6.61
C VAL A 423 23.04 5.01 -7.13
N SER A 424 23.22 5.11 -8.45
CA SER A 424 23.58 6.38 -9.09
C SER A 424 22.50 7.43 -8.88
N LEU A 425 22.88 8.70 -8.60
CA LEU A 425 21.92 9.81 -8.57
C LEU A 425 21.31 10.10 -9.94
N THR A 426 22.03 9.82 -11.03
CA THR A 426 21.56 10.15 -12.39
C THR A 426 20.28 9.36 -12.69
N GLY A 427 19.16 10.08 -12.81
CA GLY A 427 17.84 9.50 -13.10
C GLY A 427 17.09 8.94 -11.90
N ASN A 428 17.68 8.97 -10.70
CA ASN A 428 17.10 8.40 -9.48
C ASN A 428 16.97 9.41 -8.33
N TYR A 429 17.22 10.68 -8.61
CA TYR A 429 17.28 11.74 -7.61
C TYR A 429 16.79 13.06 -8.22
N SER A 430 16.01 13.80 -7.44
CA SER A 430 15.49 15.12 -7.77
C SER A 430 15.38 15.97 -6.50
N PHE A 431 15.73 17.25 -6.60
CA PHE A 431 15.54 18.24 -5.55
C PHE A 431 14.83 19.45 -6.17
N THR A 432 13.57 19.64 -5.84
CA THR A 432 12.70 20.61 -6.52
C THR A 432 11.76 21.31 -5.55
N ALA A 433 11.36 22.54 -5.87
CA ALA A 433 10.42 23.29 -5.07
C ALA A 433 9.06 22.58 -5.02
N VAL A 434 8.39 22.66 -3.88
CA VAL A 434 7.01 22.20 -3.71
C VAL A 434 6.06 23.06 -4.56
N THR A 435 5.15 22.42 -5.30
CA THR A 435 4.13 23.03 -6.15
C THR A 435 2.84 22.20 -6.11
N ASP A 436 1.72 22.75 -6.59
CA ASP A 436 0.47 21.99 -6.70
C ASP A 436 0.61 20.69 -7.51
N SER A 437 1.48 20.71 -8.53
CA SER A 437 1.66 19.58 -9.44
C SER A 437 2.48 18.43 -8.85
N ASN A 438 3.27 18.68 -7.80
CA ASN A 438 4.14 17.68 -7.19
C ASN A 438 3.85 17.43 -5.71
N ASP A 439 2.98 18.20 -5.05
CA ASP A 439 2.61 17.95 -3.66
C ASP A 439 1.44 16.96 -3.57
N PRO A 440 1.65 15.74 -3.02
CA PRO A 440 0.56 14.79 -2.79
C PRO A 440 -0.58 15.37 -1.95
N ASP A 441 -0.25 16.33 -1.08
CA ASP A 441 -1.17 16.96 -0.15
C ASP A 441 -1.61 18.37 -0.60
N HIS A 442 -1.40 18.75 -1.88
CA HIS A 442 -1.73 20.07 -2.44
C HIS A 442 -3.17 20.56 -2.21
N ASN A 443 -4.10 19.66 -1.90
CA ASN A 443 -5.51 19.97 -1.67
C ASN A 443 -5.86 20.18 -0.19
N LYS A 444 -4.91 20.04 0.73
CA LYS A 444 -5.11 20.17 2.18
C LYS A 444 -4.62 21.53 2.68
N ALA A 445 -5.39 22.19 3.54
CA ALA A 445 -4.99 23.49 4.08
C ALA A 445 -3.83 23.32 5.10
N PRO A 446 -2.82 24.20 5.09
CA PRO A 446 -1.68 24.09 6.01
C PRO A 446 -2.06 24.62 7.39
N ASP A 447 -1.40 24.09 8.42
CA ASP A 447 -1.55 24.58 9.79
C ASP A 447 -1.04 26.03 9.92
N SER A 448 0.02 26.37 9.18
CA SER A 448 0.60 27.70 9.11
C SER A 448 1.41 27.91 7.82
N GLY A 449 1.70 29.16 7.48
CA GLY A 449 2.44 29.48 6.26
C GLY A 449 1.58 29.40 4.99
N THR A 450 2.13 28.82 3.94
CA THR A 450 1.45 28.60 2.65
C THR A 450 1.59 27.15 2.20
N MET A 451 0.81 26.72 1.21
CA MET A 451 0.87 25.35 0.65
C MET A 451 2.27 24.91 0.19
N TYR A 452 3.17 25.85 -0.10
CA TYR A 452 4.52 25.57 -0.64
C TYR A 452 5.64 26.02 0.31
N ASP A 453 5.30 26.54 1.48
CA ASP A 453 6.23 27.09 2.47
C ASP A 453 5.51 26.99 3.80
N LEU A 454 5.51 25.77 4.36
CA LEU A 454 4.87 25.51 5.64
C LEU A 454 5.63 26.29 6.72
N TYR A 455 4.87 26.90 7.63
CA TYR A 455 5.40 27.76 8.69
C TYR A 455 6.13 29.04 8.23
N GLY A 456 6.38 29.25 6.93
CA GLY A 456 7.00 30.48 6.42
C GLY A 456 8.50 30.58 6.76
N ILE A 457 9.17 29.44 6.93
CA ILE A 457 10.56 29.36 7.39
C ILE A 457 11.45 28.86 6.26
N ASN A 458 12.65 29.42 6.13
CA ASN A 458 13.67 28.95 5.19
C ASN A 458 13.33 29.03 3.68
N GLY A 459 12.16 29.56 3.32
CA GLY A 459 11.75 29.86 1.94
C GLY A 459 10.80 28.79 1.42
N THR A 460 10.57 28.74 0.10
CA THR A 460 9.74 27.68 -0.49
C THR A 460 10.33 26.32 -0.16
N ASP A 461 9.49 25.46 0.43
CA ASP A 461 9.80 24.08 0.74
C ASP A 461 10.31 23.36 -0.52
N GLN A 462 11.11 22.33 -0.30
CA GLN A 462 11.66 21.49 -1.35
C GLN A 462 11.27 20.04 -1.11
N PHE A 463 10.97 19.34 -2.18
CA PHE A 463 10.96 17.89 -2.20
C PHE A 463 12.32 17.35 -2.61
N LEU A 464 12.92 16.60 -1.70
CA LEU A 464 13.97 15.65 -2.02
C LEU A 464 13.31 14.33 -2.41
N THR A 465 13.35 13.98 -3.70
CA THR A 465 12.77 12.74 -4.22
C THR A 465 13.87 11.83 -4.73
N PHE A 466 13.84 10.56 -4.38
CA PHE A 466 14.78 9.57 -4.88
C PHE A 466 14.12 8.19 -5.03
N LYS A 467 14.72 7.34 -5.85
CA LYS A 467 14.23 5.97 -6.08
C LYS A 467 15.36 4.96 -6.19
N LEU A 468 15.05 3.71 -5.95
CA LEU A 468 15.97 2.59 -6.02
C LEU A 468 15.23 1.29 -6.29
N PRO A 469 15.88 0.28 -6.88
CA PRO A 469 15.33 -1.07 -6.95
C PRO A 469 15.11 -1.62 -5.53
N PHE A 470 13.92 -2.18 -5.29
CA PHE A 470 13.53 -2.72 -3.99
C PHE A 470 14.40 -3.92 -3.60
N HIS A 471 14.81 -4.76 -4.56
CA HIS A 471 15.70 -5.89 -4.29
C HIS A 471 17.02 -5.48 -3.61
N LEU A 472 17.51 -4.25 -3.80
CA LEU A 472 18.74 -3.82 -3.12
C LEU A 472 18.55 -3.76 -1.60
N ILE A 473 17.36 -3.41 -1.13
CA ILE A 473 17.02 -3.41 0.29
C ILE A 473 16.90 -4.85 0.80
N SER A 474 16.16 -5.71 0.09
CA SER A 474 15.99 -7.11 0.49
C SER A 474 17.30 -7.91 0.43
N ASP A 475 18.17 -7.66 -0.55
CA ASP A 475 19.50 -8.26 -0.64
C ASP A 475 20.38 -7.83 0.53
N GLN A 476 20.39 -6.52 0.84
CA GLN A 476 21.15 -6.00 1.98
C GLN A 476 20.66 -6.62 3.30
N LEU A 477 19.36 -6.83 3.48
CA LEU A 477 18.84 -7.44 4.71
C LEU A 477 19.11 -8.95 4.77
N SER A 478 18.97 -9.66 3.64
CA SER A 478 19.10 -11.12 3.58
C SER A 478 20.54 -11.63 3.60
N GLU A 479 21.51 -10.80 3.22
CA GLU A 479 22.93 -11.12 3.40
C GLU A 479 23.29 -11.22 4.91
N GLY A 480 22.63 -10.40 5.75
CA GLY A 480 22.97 -10.21 7.16
C GLY A 480 24.39 -9.66 7.36
N ASP A 481 24.71 -9.23 8.58
CA ASP A 481 26.04 -8.74 8.91
C ASP A 481 26.68 -9.54 10.05
N SER A 482 27.46 -10.55 9.66
CA SER A 482 28.26 -11.37 10.57
C SER A 482 29.55 -10.71 11.07
N THR A 483 29.87 -9.51 10.56
CA THR A 483 31.08 -8.76 10.90
C THR A 483 30.83 -7.64 11.93
N HIS A 484 29.56 -7.32 12.22
CA HIS A 484 29.17 -6.29 13.18
C HIS A 484 28.76 -6.86 14.53
N SER A 485 28.72 -5.98 15.54
CA SER A 485 28.22 -6.26 16.89
C SER A 485 27.22 -5.16 17.24
N PRO A 486 25.93 -5.47 17.52
CA PRO A 486 25.36 -6.82 17.46
C PRO A 486 25.42 -7.40 16.04
N ILE A 487 25.48 -8.74 15.96
CA ILE A 487 25.40 -9.43 14.67
C ILE A 487 24.00 -9.20 14.13
N ILE A 488 23.92 -8.68 12.90
CA ILE A 488 22.64 -8.53 12.20
C ILE A 488 22.37 -9.88 11.55
N ALA A 489 21.35 -10.58 12.03
CA ALA A 489 20.91 -11.83 11.42
C ALA A 489 20.31 -11.53 10.03
N PRO A 490 20.37 -12.47 9.07
CA PRO A 490 19.62 -12.35 7.82
C PRO A 490 18.14 -12.09 8.07
N ILE A 491 17.61 -11.04 7.43
CA ILE A 491 16.18 -10.71 7.43
C ILE A 491 15.66 -10.83 6.00
N VAL A 492 14.55 -11.54 5.83
CA VAL A 492 13.90 -11.72 4.52
C VAL A 492 12.64 -10.87 4.52
N ILE A 493 12.55 -9.96 3.54
CA ILE A 493 11.38 -9.13 3.31
C ILE A 493 10.84 -9.30 1.89
N ASN A 494 9.55 -9.03 1.72
CA ASN A 494 8.82 -8.89 0.46
C ASN A 494 8.02 -7.57 0.45
N LYS A 495 7.23 -7.33 -0.60
CA LYS A 495 6.50 -6.06 -0.78
C LYS A 495 5.48 -5.79 0.33
N GLU A 496 4.92 -6.82 0.95
CA GLU A 496 3.96 -6.76 2.05
C GLU A 496 4.60 -6.85 3.45
N SER A 497 5.93 -6.96 3.54
CA SER A 497 6.59 -7.13 4.84
C SER A 497 6.42 -5.87 5.70
N PRO A 498 6.07 -6.02 6.99
CA PRO A 498 5.89 -4.89 7.87
C PRO A 498 7.23 -4.26 8.26
N ILE A 499 7.31 -2.95 8.11
CA ILE A 499 8.51 -2.16 8.33
C ILE A 499 8.18 -0.86 9.07
N HIS A 500 9.13 -0.40 9.89
CA HIS A 500 9.17 0.95 10.44
C HIS A 500 10.29 1.76 9.79
N TYR A 501 10.03 3.05 9.65
CA TYR A 501 11.02 4.02 9.22
C TYR A 501 11.38 4.99 10.36
N VAL A 502 12.64 5.39 10.43
CA VAL A 502 13.08 6.62 11.11
C VAL A 502 13.71 7.55 10.07
N LEU A 503 13.50 8.85 10.22
CA LEU A 503 13.95 9.84 9.24
C LEU A 503 14.73 10.95 9.93
N GLY A 504 15.88 11.32 9.39
CA GLY A 504 16.63 12.46 9.86
C GLY A 504 17.55 13.05 8.81
N THR A 505 18.14 14.20 9.14
CA THR A 505 19.13 14.88 8.32
C THR A 505 20.43 15.09 9.08
N SER A 506 21.50 15.27 8.32
CA SER A 506 22.81 15.53 8.88
C SER A 506 23.65 16.41 7.98
N THR A 507 24.65 17.04 8.58
CA THR A 507 25.74 17.76 7.89
C THR A 507 27.02 16.91 7.77
N GLN A 508 27.04 15.72 8.38
CA GLN A 508 28.18 14.80 8.39
C GLN A 508 27.69 13.36 8.21
N THR A 509 28.51 12.49 7.64
CA THR A 509 28.08 11.13 7.27
C THR A 509 27.77 10.25 8.45
N ASN A 510 28.37 10.46 9.63
CA ASN A 510 28.48 9.45 10.67
C ASN A 510 27.39 9.42 11.77
N ALA A 511 26.46 10.38 11.82
CA ALA A 511 25.39 10.39 12.82
C ALA A 511 24.24 11.32 12.43
N PHE A 512 23.07 11.10 13.05
CA PHE A 512 22.00 12.10 13.15
C PHE A 512 22.51 13.31 13.94
N ASN A 513 22.54 14.49 13.33
CA ASN A 513 23.10 15.66 14.01
C ASN A 513 22.42 17.00 13.68
N SER A 514 21.44 17.00 12.79
CA SER A 514 20.78 18.23 12.36
C SER A 514 19.30 18.20 12.70
N ASP A 515 18.56 17.25 12.13
CA ASP A 515 17.13 17.14 12.39
C ASP A 515 16.67 15.68 12.38
N LEU A 516 15.59 15.38 13.10
CA LEU A 516 15.09 14.02 13.28
C LEU A 516 13.59 14.01 13.46
N GLY A 517 12.90 13.32 12.56
CA GLY A 517 11.47 13.15 12.61
C GLY A 517 11.04 12.52 13.93
N GLY A 518 10.11 13.15 14.63
CA GLY A 518 9.64 12.68 15.94
C GLY A 518 10.18 13.48 17.13
N VAL A 519 11.27 14.25 16.95
CA VAL A 519 12.11 14.65 18.09
C VAL A 519 12.26 16.16 18.23
N GLY A 520 11.64 16.68 19.29
CA GLY A 520 11.85 18.05 19.77
C GLY A 520 13.32 18.41 20.07
N ALA A 521 13.61 19.72 20.01
CA ALA A 521 14.95 20.27 20.16
C ALA A 521 15.70 19.74 21.41
N GLY A 522 16.92 19.23 21.20
CA GLY A 522 17.86 18.84 22.26
C GLY A 522 17.92 17.34 22.56
N ASN A 523 17.09 16.53 21.91
CA ASN A 523 17.00 15.08 22.13
C ASN A 523 17.73 14.22 21.09
N LEU A 524 18.45 14.81 20.13
CA LEU A 524 19.25 14.09 19.12
C LEU A 524 20.36 13.20 19.71
N ASN A 525 20.76 13.42 20.97
CA ASN A 525 21.74 12.59 21.67
C ASN A 525 21.09 11.73 22.78
N SER A 526 19.79 11.43 22.65
CA SER A 526 19.06 10.66 23.67
C SER A 526 19.38 9.17 23.60
N ASN A 527 19.39 8.52 24.77
CA ASN A 527 19.37 7.06 24.91
C ASN A 527 17.94 6.49 24.93
N THR A 528 16.92 7.36 24.98
CA THR A 528 15.51 6.97 24.86
C THR A 528 15.30 6.25 23.54
N SER A 529 14.54 5.16 23.55
CA SER A 529 14.33 4.35 22.35
C SER A 529 13.66 5.16 21.23
N TRP A 530 13.84 4.74 19.98
CA TRP A 530 13.15 5.33 18.84
C TRP A 530 11.62 5.36 19.03
N ALA A 531 11.06 4.26 19.56
CA ALA A 531 9.64 4.14 19.84
C ALA A 531 9.17 5.14 20.91
N ASP A 532 9.90 5.23 22.04
CA ASP A 532 9.56 6.14 23.14
C ASP A 532 9.73 7.62 22.76
N LEU A 533 10.55 7.91 21.73
CA LEU A 533 10.69 9.24 21.15
C LEU A 533 9.61 9.56 20.12
N GLY A 534 8.82 8.59 19.66
CA GLY A 534 7.85 8.79 18.58
C GLY A 534 8.49 8.96 17.20
N CYS A 535 9.70 8.43 17.00
CA CYS A 535 10.44 8.57 15.74
C CYS A 535 9.99 7.59 14.65
N PHE A 536 9.43 6.45 15.05
CA PHE A 536 9.00 5.44 14.09
C PHE A 536 7.77 5.93 13.35
N SER A 537 7.78 5.79 12.02
CA SER A 537 6.54 5.80 11.24
C SER A 537 5.53 4.81 11.82
N PRO A 538 4.24 4.91 11.49
CA PRO A 538 3.35 3.76 11.57
C PRO A 538 3.97 2.54 10.89
N VAL A 539 3.55 1.34 11.29
CA VAL A 539 3.90 0.12 10.56
C VAL A 539 3.30 0.22 9.17
N VAL A 540 4.15 0.07 8.15
CA VAL A 540 3.76 0.08 6.74
C VAL A 540 4.44 -1.08 6.03
N SER A 541 4.16 -1.29 4.76
CA SER A 541 4.94 -2.15 3.88
C SER A 541 5.29 -1.38 2.61
N ALA A 542 6.05 -2.00 1.71
CA ALA A 542 6.40 -1.36 0.45
C ALA A 542 5.17 -1.16 -0.44
N SER A 543 4.32 -2.17 -0.59
CA SER A 543 3.13 -2.13 -1.45
C SER A 543 1.84 -1.72 -0.73
N ASN A 544 1.76 -1.82 0.59
CA ASN A 544 0.54 -1.55 1.37
C ASN A 544 0.79 -0.74 2.66
N MET A 545 -0.15 0.11 3.06
CA MET A 545 -0.20 0.68 4.40
C MET A 545 -1.06 -0.22 5.28
N PHE A 546 -0.59 -0.55 6.47
CA PHE A 546 -1.41 -1.34 7.39
C PHE A 546 -2.50 -0.47 8.03
N PRO A 547 -3.61 -1.08 8.43
CA PRO A 547 -4.62 -0.39 9.22
C PRO A 547 -4.01 0.16 10.51
N TYR A 548 -4.39 1.37 10.87
CA TYR A 548 -4.05 1.97 12.15
C TYR A 548 -5.33 2.43 12.85
N PHE A 549 -5.36 2.26 14.17
CA PHE A 549 -6.30 3.02 14.99
C PHE A 549 -5.77 4.46 15.07
N ASP A 550 -6.65 5.46 14.95
CA ASP A 550 -6.27 6.87 15.07
C ASP A 550 -5.29 7.04 16.25
N ALA A 551 -4.13 7.68 16.01
CA ALA A 551 -3.12 7.89 17.04
C ALA A 551 -3.78 8.49 18.29
N PRO A 552 -3.33 8.13 19.51
CA PRO A 552 -3.94 8.62 20.73
C PRO A 552 -3.83 10.12 20.75
N SER A 553 -4.91 10.80 20.34
CA SER A 553 -5.12 12.17 20.72
C SER A 553 -5.04 12.16 22.25
N THR A 554 -4.61 13.25 22.88
CA THR A 554 -4.57 13.35 24.36
C THR A 554 -5.94 13.13 25.05
N ALA A 555 -6.97 12.76 24.29
CA ALA A 555 -8.23 12.19 24.70
C ALA A 555 -8.29 10.64 24.77
N ASP A 556 -7.28 9.84 24.41
CA ASP A 556 -7.34 8.36 24.54
C ASP A 556 -7.05 7.82 25.95
N SER A 557 -6.75 8.73 26.88
CA SER A 557 -7.10 8.54 28.29
C SER A 557 -8.62 8.71 28.56
N ALA A 558 -9.49 8.67 27.55
CA ALA A 558 -10.93 8.85 27.71
C ALA A 558 -11.52 7.64 28.42
N SER A 559 -11.97 7.87 29.66
CA SER A 559 -12.83 6.95 30.35
C SER A 559 -14.11 6.71 29.54
N VAL A 560 -14.34 5.49 29.05
CA VAL A 560 -15.59 5.16 28.35
C VAL A 560 -16.68 4.90 29.38
N THR A 561 -17.77 5.66 29.30
CA THR A 561 -18.89 5.54 30.23
C THR A 561 -19.96 4.57 29.72
N VAL A 562 -20.11 3.41 30.35
CA VAL A 562 -21.15 2.42 30.02
C VAL A 562 -22.27 2.41 31.05
N THR A 563 -23.53 2.38 30.64
CA THR A 563 -24.65 2.29 31.60
C THR A 563 -24.77 0.87 32.14
N THR A 564 -24.93 0.71 33.46
CA THR A 564 -25.15 -0.62 34.03
C THR A 564 -26.37 -1.33 33.41
N GLY A 565 -26.21 -2.61 33.08
CA GLY A 565 -27.19 -3.41 32.35
C GLY A 565 -27.10 -3.30 30.82
N ALA A 566 -26.19 -2.48 30.28
CA ALA A 566 -25.87 -2.46 28.86
C ALA A 566 -24.71 -3.42 28.54
N THR A 567 -24.68 -3.91 27.30
CA THR A 567 -23.57 -4.69 26.75
C THR A 567 -22.73 -3.88 25.77
N ALA A 568 -23.31 -2.91 25.05
CA ALA A 568 -22.55 -2.05 24.14
C ALA A 568 -21.58 -1.13 24.91
N VAL A 569 -20.34 -1.05 24.43
CA VAL A 569 -19.26 -0.26 25.04
C VAL A 569 -18.99 0.97 24.18
N THR A 570 -18.42 0.76 22.99
CA THR A 570 -18.08 1.79 22.01
C THR A 570 -17.98 1.15 20.62
N THR A 571 -17.72 1.96 19.60
CA THR A 571 -17.33 1.48 18.26
C THR A 571 -15.89 1.91 18.03
N MET A 572 -15.03 0.95 17.72
CA MET A 572 -13.63 1.21 17.35
C MET A 572 -13.59 1.62 15.89
N GLY A 573 -12.91 2.72 15.60
CA GLY A 573 -12.58 3.14 14.24
C GLY A 573 -11.11 2.90 13.99
N ALA A 574 -10.79 2.01 13.06
CA ALA A 574 -9.50 1.96 12.42
C ALA A 574 -9.60 2.65 11.05
N LYS A 575 -8.48 3.19 10.59
CA LYS A 575 -8.32 3.76 9.26
C LYS A 575 -7.28 2.93 8.54
N ASP A 576 -7.50 2.80 7.25
CA ASP A 576 -6.52 2.27 6.33
C ASP A 576 -6.27 3.34 5.27
N ALA A 577 -5.01 3.61 4.97
CA ALA A 577 -4.65 4.66 4.04
C ALA A 577 -4.81 4.24 2.58
N ASP A 578 -4.79 2.94 2.30
CA ASP A 578 -5.15 2.35 0.99
C ASP A 578 -6.66 2.05 0.90
N ASN A 579 -7.39 2.33 1.98
CA ASN A 579 -8.83 2.18 2.11
C ASN A 579 -9.26 0.71 1.92
N ASP A 580 -8.41 -0.21 2.37
CA ASP A 580 -8.66 -1.65 2.41
C ASP A 580 -9.88 -1.99 3.29
N VAL A 581 -10.49 -3.16 3.02
CA VAL A 581 -11.54 -3.71 3.88
C VAL A 581 -10.93 -4.17 5.20
N LEU A 582 -11.44 -3.61 6.30
CA LEU A 582 -10.95 -3.87 7.65
C LEU A 582 -11.71 -4.99 8.36
N THR A 583 -10.94 -5.87 8.98
CA THR A 583 -11.40 -6.91 9.90
C THR A 583 -10.90 -6.62 11.32
N TYR A 584 -11.83 -6.44 12.26
CA TYR A 584 -11.52 -6.11 13.66
C TYR A 584 -11.46 -7.35 14.55
N SER A 585 -10.47 -7.42 15.44
CA SER A 585 -10.35 -8.52 16.42
C SER A 585 -9.83 -8.07 17.79
N ILE A 586 -10.00 -8.93 18.80
CA ILE A 586 -9.39 -8.77 20.13
C ILE A 586 -8.27 -9.82 20.23
N VAL A 587 -7.02 -9.38 20.30
CA VAL A 587 -5.83 -10.25 20.26
C VAL A 587 -5.24 -10.53 21.64
N GLY A 588 -5.65 -9.79 22.67
CA GLY A 588 -5.13 -9.98 24.02
C GLY A 588 -5.72 -9.05 25.07
N GLY A 589 -5.09 -9.02 26.24
CA GLY A 589 -5.49 -8.20 27.40
C GLY A 589 -6.17 -9.01 28.52
N ALA A 590 -6.00 -8.55 29.75
CA ALA A 590 -6.49 -9.25 30.95
C ALA A 590 -8.01 -9.45 30.95
N ASP A 591 -8.75 -8.52 30.34
CA ASP A 591 -10.20 -8.57 30.26
C ASP A 591 -10.73 -9.07 28.91
N ALA A 592 -9.87 -9.47 27.96
CA ALA A 592 -10.29 -9.97 26.65
C ALA A 592 -11.42 -11.01 26.71
N PRO A 593 -11.42 -11.98 27.65
CA PRO A 593 -12.50 -12.97 27.74
C PRO A 593 -13.87 -12.40 28.12
N LEU A 594 -13.97 -11.12 28.51
CA LEU A 594 -15.21 -10.45 28.91
C LEU A 594 -15.84 -9.65 27.77
N PHE A 595 -15.14 -9.48 26.64
CA PHE A 595 -15.57 -8.67 25.51
C PHE A 595 -15.72 -9.49 24.23
N LYS A 596 -16.44 -8.88 23.28
CA LYS A 596 -16.48 -9.27 21.88
C LYS A 596 -16.48 -8.01 21.02
N ILE A 597 -15.89 -8.11 19.84
CA ILE A 597 -15.93 -7.08 18.81
C ILE A 597 -16.61 -7.66 17.57
N ASP A 598 -17.43 -6.85 16.90
CA ASP A 598 -17.96 -7.18 15.60
C ASP A 598 -16.86 -6.97 14.54
N PRO A 599 -16.51 -8.00 13.75
CA PRO A 599 -15.34 -7.96 12.88
C PRO A 599 -15.49 -7.00 11.69
N ILE A 600 -16.70 -6.54 11.36
CA ILE A 600 -16.94 -5.67 10.20
C ILE A 600 -17.14 -4.22 10.65
N SER A 601 -17.87 -4.02 11.75
CA SER A 601 -18.27 -2.69 12.21
C SER A 601 -17.42 -2.12 13.34
N GLY A 602 -16.49 -2.90 13.91
CA GLY A 602 -15.68 -2.48 15.06
C GLY A 602 -16.49 -2.28 16.35
N ALA A 603 -17.75 -2.73 16.40
CA ALA A 603 -18.61 -2.55 17.56
C ALA A 603 -18.16 -3.42 18.74
N LEU A 604 -17.60 -2.78 19.78
CA LEU A 604 -17.13 -3.42 21.00
C LEU A 604 -18.27 -3.56 22.02
N SER A 605 -18.41 -4.76 22.59
CA SER A 605 -19.42 -5.04 23.61
C SER A 605 -18.94 -6.06 24.64
N PHE A 606 -19.48 -5.97 25.85
CA PHE A 606 -19.34 -7.03 26.84
C PHE A 606 -20.11 -8.29 26.41
N LEU A 607 -19.59 -9.45 26.79
CA LEU A 607 -20.31 -10.72 26.71
C LEU A 607 -21.50 -10.74 27.67
N ASP A 608 -21.30 -10.23 28.90
CA ASP A 608 -22.32 -10.09 29.93
C ASP A 608 -22.61 -8.62 30.25
N ALA A 609 -23.86 -8.30 30.60
CA ALA A 609 -24.24 -6.91 30.85
C ALA A 609 -23.48 -6.28 32.03
N ALA A 610 -22.95 -5.06 31.83
CA ALA A 610 -22.11 -4.35 32.79
C ALA A 610 -22.79 -4.18 34.17
N ASN A 611 -22.09 -4.52 35.26
CA ASN A 611 -22.65 -4.50 36.61
C ASN A 611 -21.80 -3.68 37.59
N VAL A 612 -22.25 -2.45 37.86
CA VAL A 612 -21.57 -1.51 38.78
C VAL A 612 -21.44 -2.02 40.23
N ARG A 613 -22.17 -3.07 40.62
CA ARG A 613 -22.09 -3.66 41.97
C ARG A 613 -21.23 -4.91 42.04
N ASN A 614 -20.83 -5.46 40.90
CA ASN A 614 -19.96 -6.62 40.78
C ASN A 614 -19.26 -6.56 39.41
N PRO A 615 -18.32 -5.62 39.22
CA PRO A 615 -17.55 -5.56 38.00
C PRO A 615 -16.68 -6.81 37.89
N LEU A 616 -16.70 -7.42 36.71
CA LEU A 616 -15.86 -8.56 36.38
C LEU A 616 -14.60 -8.11 35.63
N ASP A 617 -14.69 -6.91 35.06
CA ASP A 617 -13.62 -6.12 34.49
C ASP A 617 -12.91 -5.39 35.65
N SER A 618 -11.61 -5.68 35.86
CA SER A 618 -10.81 -5.19 37.01
C SER A 618 -10.48 -3.71 37.04
#